data_AF-A0A915ILZ6-F1
#
_entry.id   AF-A0A915ILZ6-F1
#
_cell.length_a   1.000
_cell.length_b   1.000
_cell.length_c   1.000
_cell.angle_alpha   90.00
_cell.angle_beta   90.00
_cell.angle_gamma   90.00
#
_symmetry.space_group_name_H-M   'P 1'
#
loop_
_entity.id
_entity.type
_entity.pdbx_description
1 polymer ?
#
loop_
_entity_poly.entity_id
_entity_poly.type
_entity_poly.pdbx_seq_one_letter_code
_entity_poly.pdbx_strand_id
1 'polypeptide(L)'
;EVSDARKIRNRLLTNFERACLPSSDLSEIENILHVVIVGGGPTGVEFGAELYDFINQDIAKLFKRQGHFNVRVTLVEAVQILQSFDKRLQLYA
;
A
#
# COMPACT_ATOMS: atom_id res chain seq x y z
N GLU A 1 -16.54 0.69 -8.04
CA GLU A 1 -15.26 0.48 -8.77
C GLU A 1 -14.44 1.78 -8.92
N VAL A 2 -14.68 2.66 -9.90
CA VAL A 2 -13.83 3.87 -10.08
C VAL A 2 -13.89 4.84 -8.88
N SER A 3 -15.07 4.97 -8.25
CA SER A 3 -15.24 5.81 -7.06
C SER A 3 -14.40 5.30 -5.88
N ASP A 4 -14.36 3.99 -5.68
CA ASP A 4 -13.65 3.36 -4.56
C ASP A 4 -12.14 3.47 -4.74
N ALA A 5 -11.64 3.23 -5.96
CA ALA A 5 -10.24 3.45 -6.31
C ALA A 5 -9.80 4.91 -6.04
N ARG A 6 -10.64 5.89 -6.41
CA ARG A 6 -10.37 7.31 -6.11
C ARG A 6 -10.35 7.59 -4.61
N LYS A 7 -11.26 7.02 -3.83
CA LYS A 7 -11.28 7.17 -2.37
C LYS A 7 -10.01 6.61 -1.74
N ILE A 8 -9.57 5.42 -2.16
CA ILE A 8 -8.33 4.79 -1.67
C ILE A 8 -7.13 5.68 -1.99
N ARG A 9 -6.99 6.11 -3.25
CA ARG A 9 -5.90 6.99 -3.67
C ARG A 9 -5.87 8.29 -2.87
N ASN A 10 -7.02 8.95 -2.73
CA ASN A 10 -7.11 10.20 -1.98
C ASN A 10 -6.75 9.97 -0.50
N ARG A 11 -7.18 8.85 0.09
CA ARG A 11 -6.83 8.51 1.48
C ARG A 11 -5.32 8.31 1.66
N LEU A 12 -4.66 7.61 0.73
CA LEU A 12 -3.21 7.45 0.74
C LEU A 12 -2.50 8.79 0.67
N LEU A 13 -2.87 9.65 -0.29
CA LEU A 13 -2.29 10.99 -0.43
C LEU A 13 -2.47 11.83 0.84
N THR A 14 -3.67 11.87 1.41
CA THR A 14 -3.93 12.59 2.66
C THR A 14 -3.11 12.02 3.84
N ASN A 15 -2.86 10.71 3.90
CA ASN A 15 -2.01 10.13 4.93
C ASN A 15 -0.54 10.55 4.75
N PHE A 16 -0.02 10.62 3.51
CA PHE A 16 1.32 11.15 3.24
C PHE A 16 1.43 12.63 3.57
N GLU A 17 0.44 13.45 3.20
CA GLU A 17 0.39 14.87 3.57
C GLU A 17 0.43 15.05 5.09
N ARG A 18 -0.34 14.24 5.83
CA ARG A 18 -0.31 14.24 7.30
C ARG A 18 1.04 13.82 7.85
N ALA A 19 1.66 12.78 7.29
CA ALA A 19 2.99 12.33 7.71
C ALA A 19 4.09 13.39 7.50
N CYS A 20 3.87 14.36 6.60
CA CYS A 20 4.80 15.46 6.35
C CYS A 20 4.66 16.63 7.34
N LEU A 21 3.66 16.62 8.21
CA LEU A 21 3.44 17.74 9.14
C LEU A 21 4.55 17.74 10.22
N PRO A 22 5.14 18.90 10.54
CA PRO A 22 6.19 19.00 11.56
C PRO A 22 5.75 18.55 12.97
N SER A 23 4.43 18.53 13.21
CA SER A 23 3.83 18.17 14.50
C SER A 23 3.53 16.68 14.64
N SER A 24 3.77 15.87 13.61
CA SER A 24 3.42 14.44 13.63
C SER A 24 4.45 13.63 14.43
N ASP A 25 3.94 12.78 15.33
CA ASP A 25 4.76 11.82 16.05
C ASP A 25 5.14 10.63 15.17
N LEU A 26 6.32 10.06 15.41
CA LEU A 26 6.83 8.91 14.66
C LEU A 26 5.87 7.71 14.73
N SER A 27 5.28 7.46 15.90
CA SER A 27 4.33 6.36 16.07
C SER A 27 3.04 6.57 15.27
N GLU A 28 2.56 7.81 15.15
CA GLU A 28 1.41 8.15 14.31
C GLU A 28 1.75 7.95 12.84
N ILE A 29 2.94 8.41 12.40
CA ILE A 29 3.41 8.26 11.03
C ILE A 29 3.46 6.79 10.63
N GLU A 30 4.06 5.93 11.46
CA GLU A 30 4.12 4.49 11.20
C GLU A 30 2.72 3.87 11.07
N ASN A 31 1.77 4.30 11.91
CA ASN A 31 0.40 3.79 11.87
C ASN A 31 -0.37 4.26 10.62
N ILE A 32 -0.28 5.53 10.23
CA ILE A 32 -1.04 6.06 9.08
C ILE A 32 -0.44 5.63 7.73
N LEU A 33 0.84 5.27 7.71
CA LEU A 33 1.54 4.74 6.53
C LEU A 33 1.60 3.20 6.52
N HIS A 34 0.83 2.52 7.38
CA HIS A 34 0.62 1.09 7.31
C HIS A 34 -0.66 0.77 6.55
N VAL A 35 -0.52 0.14 5.38
CA VAL A 35 -1.64 -0.32 4.56
C VAL A 35 -1.85 -1.82 4.77
N VAL A 36 -3.09 -2.20 5.09
CA VAL A 36 -3.50 -3.60 5.21
C VAL A 36 -4.46 -3.94 4.09
N ILE A 37 -4.08 -4.93 3.28
CA ILE A 37 -4.88 -5.46 2.18
C ILE A 37 -5.47 -6.79 2.64
N VAL A 38 -6.79 -6.90 2.63
CA VAL A 38 -7.50 -8.11 3.06
C VAL A 38 -7.99 -8.86 1.83
N GLY A 39 -7.57 -10.11 1.69
CA GLY A 39 -7.81 -10.98 0.55
C GLY A 39 -6.56 -11.08 -0.34
N GLY A 40 -6.03 -12.29 -0.46
CA GLY A 40 -4.90 -12.69 -1.31
C GLY A 40 -5.33 -13.27 -2.65
N GLY A 41 -6.57 -13.02 -3.09
CA GLY A 41 -6.98 -13.28 -4.48
C GLY A 41 -6.27 -12.35 -5.47
N PRO A 42 -6.52 -12.52 -6.78
CA PRO A 42 -5.85 -11.75 -7.85
C PRO A 42 -5.90 -10.24 -7.61
N THR A 43 -7.07 -9.71 -7.27
CA THR A 43 -7.28 -8.27 -7.01
C THR A 43 -6.43 -7.75 -5.85
N GLY A 44 -6.30 -8.50 -4.76
CA GLY A 44 -5.53 -8.04 -3.59
C GLY A 44 -4.02 -8.08 -3.84
N VAL A 45 -3.55 -9.11 -4.55
CA VAL A 45 -2.14 -9.23 -4.94
C VAL A 45 -1.75 -8.16 -5.96
N GLU A 46 -2.55 -7.97 -7.02
CA GLU A 46 -2.32 -6.91 -8.01
C GLU A 46 -2.36 -5.53 -7.37
N PHE A 47 -3.33 -5.25 -6.50
CA PHE A 47 -3.40 -3.98 -5.78
C PHE A 47 -2.15 -3.76 -4.90
N GLY A 48 -1.64 -4.81 -4.25
CA GLY A 48 -0.39 -4.75 -3.49
C GLY A 48 0.82 -4.39 -4.36
N ALA A 49 0.92 -4.98 -5.55
CA ALA A 49 1.98 -4.66 -6.52
C ALA A 49 1.88 -3.22 -7.03
N GLU A 50 0.70 -2.78 -7.46
CA GLU A 50 0.46 -1.40 -7.91
C GLU A 50 0.71 -0.38 -6.80
N LEU A 51 0.37 -0.71 -5.55
CA LEU A 51 0.65 0.15 -4.41
C LEU A 51 2.16 0.29 -4.17
N TYR A 52 2.93 -0.80 -4.29
CA TYR A 52 4.38 -0.76 -4.20
C TYR A 52 4.97 0.17 -5.26
N ASP A 53 4.52 0.05 -6.52
CA ASP A 53 4.96 0.92 -7.60
C ASP A 53 4.57 2.38 -7.35
N PHE A 54 3.34 2.64 -6.94
CA PHE A 54 2.88 3.99 -6.59
C PHE A 54 3.75 4.64 -5.49
N ILE A 55 4.13 3.89 -4.46
CA ILE A 55 4.98 4.40 -3.37
C ILE A 55 6.40 4.70 -3.89
N ASN A 56 7.02 3.75 -4.58
CA ASN A 56 8.42 3.88 -5.01
C ASN A 56 8.62 4.84 -6.18
N GLN A 57 7.58 5.06 -6.98
CA GLN A 57 7.66 5.90 -8.17
C GLN A 57 6.99 7.26 -7.96
N ASP A 58 5.71 7.30 -7.64
CA ASP A 58 4.95 8.56 -7.61
C ASP A 58 5.16 9.31 -6.29
N ILE A 59 4.97 8.63 -5.16
CA ILE A 59 5.16 9.24 -3.84
C ILE A 59 6.61 9.68 -3.64
N ALA A 60 7.58 8.84 -4.00
CA ALA A 60 9.00 9.18 -3.93
C ALA A 60 9.36 10.45 -4.73
N LYS A 61 8.69 10.69 -5.88
CA LYS A 61 8.86 11.93 -6.66
C LYS A 61 8.17 13.13 -6.00
N LEU A 62 6.92 12.95 -5.55
CA LEU A 62 6.10 14.03 -4.97
C LEU A 62 6.67 14.55 -3.65
N PHE A 63 7.21 13.66 -2.82
CA PHE A 63 7.68 13.97 -1.46
C PHE A 63 9.20 13.89 -1.31
N LYS A 64 9.94 14.07 -2.41
CA LYS A 64 11.41 13.97 -2.46
C LYS A 64 12.13 14.84 -1.41
N ARG A 65 11.53 15.96 -0.99
CA ARG A 65 12.11 16.91 -0.03
C ARG A 65 11.95 16.49 1.44
N GLN A 66 10.99 15.62 1.72
CA GLN A 66 10.59 15.23 3.07
C GLN A 66 11.35 13.99 3.58
N GLY A 67 12.14 13.34 2.71
CA GLY A 67 12.94 12.16 3.05
C GLY A 67 12.23 10.85 2.72
N HIS A 68 12.78 9.74 3.23
CA HIS A 68 12.20 8.41 3.01
C HIS A 68 11.14 8.11 4.07
N PHE A 69 9.91 7.79 3.63
CA PHE A 69 8.89 7.27 4.52
C PHE A 69 9.07 5.76 4.70
N ASN A 70 8.90 5.30 5.94
CA ASN A 70 8.78 3.88 6.23
C ASN A 70 7.33 3.43 5.98
N VAL A 71 7.01 3.12 4.72
CA VAL A 71 5.67 2.66 4.33
C VAL A 71 5.60 1.14 4.48
N ARG A 72 4.62 0.66 5.23
CA ARG A 72 4.41 -0.78 5.45
C ARG A 72 3.18 -1.24 4.70
N VAL A 73 3.28 -2.37 3.99
CA VAL A 73 2.13 -3.03 3.36
C VAL A 73 2.01 -4.44 3.93
N THR A 74 0.80 -4.87 4.27
CA THR A 74 0.52 -6.20 4.79
C THR A 74 -0.68 -6.79 4.07
N LEU A 75 -0.46 -7.90 3.35
CA LEU A 75 -1.51 -8.70 2.74
C LEU A 75 -1.96 -9.79 3.72
N VAL A 76 -3.26 -9.92 3.95
CA VAL A 76 -3.85 -10.93 4.83
C VAL A 76 -4.78 -11.81 4.01
N GLU A 77 -4.53 -13.12 4.02
CA GLU A 77 -5.34 -14.14 3.36
C GLU A 77 -5.60 -15.29 4.33
N ALA A 78 -6.79 -15.89 4.27
CA ALA A 78 -7.22 -16.94 5.19
C ALA A 78 -6.57 -18.30 4.88
N VAL A 79 -6.34 -18.59 3.59
CA VAL A 79 -5.84 -19.89 3.15
C VAL A 79 -4.50 -19.76 2.42
N GLN A 80 -4.54 -19.41 1.14
CA GLN A 80 -3.37 -19.26 0.29
C GLN A 80 -3.65 -18.20 -0.77
N ILE A 81 -2.64 -17.39 -1.08
CA ILE A 81 -2.75 -16.39 -2.13
C ILE A 81 -2.94 -17.05 -3.50
N LEU A 82 -3.67 -16.39 -4.39
CA LEU A 82 -3.84 -16.81 -5.78
C LEU A 82 -4.30 -18.28 -5.93
N GLN A 83 -5.19 -18.75 -5.05
CA GLN A 83 -5.65 -20.15 -5.02
C GLN A 83 -6.22 -20.69 -6.35
N SER A 84 -6.65 -19.80 -7.25
CA SER A 84 -7.15 -20.16 -8.59
C SER A 84 -6.03 -20.51 -9.59
N PHE A 85 -4.77 -20.19 -9.28
CA PHE A 85 -3.61 -20.47 -10.13
C PHE A 85 -2.99 -21.83 -9.79
N ASP A 86 -2.12 -22.36 -10.64
CA ASP A 86 -1.39 -23.58 -10.31
C ASP A 86 -0.34 -23.32 -9.21
N LYS A 87 0.07 -24.39 -8.52
CA LYS A 87 0.99 -24.30 -7.37
C LYS A 87 2.32 -23.64 -7.69
N ARG A 88 2.83 -23.74 -8.92
CA ARG A 88 4.10 -23.13 -9.32
C ARG A 88 3.97 -21.62 -9.35
N LEU A 89 2.87 -21.10 -9.88
CA LEU A 89 2.61 -19.66 -9.91
C LEU A 89 2.33 -19.10 -8.52
N GLN A 90 1.64 -19.86 -7.66
CA GLN A 90 1.42 -19.47 -6.27
C GLN A 90 2.73 -19.39 -5.45
N LEU A 91 3.75 -20.21 -5.75
CA LEU A 91 5.06 -20.17 -5.09
C LEU A 91 6.00 -19.10 -5.65
N TYR A 92 5.77 -18.66 -6.89
CA TYR A 92 6.53 -17.60 -7.52
C TYR A 92 6.11 -16.22 -7.02
N ALA A 93 4.80 -16.03 -6.81
CA ALA A 93 4.20 -14.81 -6.26
C ALA A 93 4.61 -14.60 -4.79
#